data_AF-A0A6L3EKK7-F1
#
_entry.id   AF-A0A6L3EKK7-F1
#
_cell.length_a   1.000
_cell.length_b   1.000
_cell.length_c   1.000
_cell.angle_alpha   90.00
_cell.angle_beta   90.00
_cell.angle_gamma   90.00
#
_symmetry.space_group_name_H-M   'P 1'
#
loop_
_entity.id
_entity.type
_entity.pdbx_description
1 polymer ?
#
loop_
_entity_poly.entity_id
_entity_poly.type
_entity_poly.pdbx_seq_one_letter_code
_entity_poly.pdbx_strand_id
1 'polypeptide(L)'
;EPSRRFTRATFDFIQSGRPHEVAAALAVGREHIIPTLFRALLARFGVSERQAPVFHYYRKRHIHLDEDFHAPMSIRLMTSLCEGDTVREEQALAAAERAIEARLEFWDGVHEAVRACKRITEAG
;
A
#
# COMPACT_ATOMS: atom_id res chain seq x y z
N GLU A 1 -7.86 -11.40 -10.40
CA GLU A 1 -6.95 -10.64 -11.29
C GLU A 1 -6.24 -9.46 -10.61
N PRO A 2 -6.93 -8.45 -10.01
CA PRO A 2 -6.28 -7.24 -9.51
C PRO A 2 -5.19 -7.52 -8.46
N SER A 3 -5.45 -8.40 -7.49
CA SER A 3 -4.46 -8.78 -6.47
C SER A 3 -3.18 -9.38 -7.09
N ARG A 4 -3.34 -10.20 -8.14
CA ARG A 4 -2.20 -10.85 -8.81
C ARG A 4 -1.30 -9.82 -9.49
N ARG A 5 -1.88 -8.83 -10.17
CA ARG A 5 -1.13 -7.75 -10.83
C ARG A 5 -0.40 -6.88 -9.82
N PHE A 6 -1.07 -6.50 -8.74
CA PHE A 6 -0.46 -5.73 -7.66
C PHE A 6 0.72 -6.45 -6.99
N THR A 7 0.56 -7.75 -6.71
CA THR A 7 1.67 -8.57 -6.20
C THR A 7 2.79 -8.68 -7.23
N ARG A 8 2.49 -8.84 -8.52
CA ARG A 8 3.52 -8.90 -9.57
C ARG A 8 4.34 -7.60 -9.63
N ALA A 9 3.71 -6.43 -9.59
CA ALA A 9 4.41 -5.15 -9.53
C ALA A 9 5.38 -5.09 -8.33
N THR A 10 4.99 -5.65 -7.17
CA THR A 10 5.89 -5.77 -6.01
C THR A 10 7.13 -6.61 -6.33
N PHE A 11 6.96 -7.76 -6.99
CA PHE A 11 8.08 -8.61 -7.40
C PHE A 11 8.94 -7.97 -8.49
N ASP A 12 8.35 -7.17 -9.38
CA ASP A 12 9.11 -6.46 -10.41
C ASP A 12 10.07 -5.43 -9.79
N PHE A 13 9.66 -4.73 -8.72
CA PHE A 13 10.58 -3.88 -7.95
C PHE A 13 11.72 -4.71 -7.33
N ILE A 14 11.40 -5.85 -6.69
CA ILE A 14 12.41 -6.72 -6.06
C ILE A 14 13.40 -7.25 -7.10
N GLN A 15 12.92 -7.67 -8.27
CA GLN A 15 13.74 -8.22 -9.35
C GLN A 15 14.58 -7.18 -10.08
N SER A 16 14.27 -5.89 -9.94
CA SER A 16 15.07 -4.81 -10.54
C SER A 16 16.52 -4.79 -10.07
N GLY A 17 16.82 -5.36 -8.90
CA GLY A 17 18.15 -5.32 -8.29
C GLY A 17 18.58 -3.90 -7.86
N ARG A 18 17.65 -2.94 -7.80
CA ARG A 18 17.88 -1.54 -7.45
C ARG A 18 17.31 -1.24 -6.07
N PRO A 19 18.13 -1.24 -5.00
CA PRO A 19 17.64 -1.09 -3.63
C PRO A 19 16.88 0.21 -3.38
N HIS A 20 17.29 1.32 -4.00
CA HIS A 20 16.62 2.62 -3.88
C HIS A 20 15.20 2.60 -4.46
N GLU A 21 14.97 1.89 -5.57
CA GLU A 21 13.62 1.71 -6.13
C GLU A 21 12.74 0.82 -5.25
N VAL A 22 13.31 -0.27 -4.70
CA VAL A 22 12.60 -1.15 -3.77
C VAL A 22 12.22 -0.39 -2.50
N ALA A 23 13.15 0.39 -1.95
CA ALA A 23 12.91 1.21 -0.77
C ALA A 23 11.85 2.28 -1.02
N ALA A 24 11.86 2.92 -2.20
CA ALA A 24 10.84 3.91 -2.56
C ALA A 24 9.44 3.29 -2.70
N ALA A 25 9.34 2.14 -3.39
CA ALA A 25 8.09 1.40 -3.51
C ALA A 25 7.52 0.96 -2.14
N LEU A 26 8.40 0.57 -1.20
CA LEU A 26 8.02 0.25 0.17
C LEU A 26 7.58 1.48 0.96
N ALA A 27 8.44 2.48 1.07
CA ALA A 27 8.23 3.64 1.93
C ALA A 27 6.98 4.42 1.52
N VAL A 28 6.89 4.77 0.24
CA VAL A 28 5.79 5.60 -0.28
C VAL A 28 4.57 4.75 -0.63
N GLY A 29 4.77 3.62 -1.31
CA GLY A 29 3.68 2.78 -1.79
C GLY A 29 3.01 1.93 -0.70
N ARG A 30 3.65 1.71 0.45
CA ARG A 30 3.16 0.83 1.52
C ARG A 30 3.10 1.55 2.87
N GLU A 31 4.25 1.81 3.48
CA GLU A 31 4.34 2.23 4.88
C GLU A 31 3.63 3.56 5.13
N HIS A 32 3.83 4.54 4.24
CA HIS A 32 3.23 5.87 4.40
C HIS A 32 1.71 5.89 4.15
N ILE A 33 1.19 5.01 3.28
CA ILE A 33 -0.23 5.01 2.86
C ILE A 33 -1.11 4.18 3.80
N ILE A 34 -0.58 3.10 4.38
CA ILE A 34 -1.34 2.13 5.18
C ILE A 34 -2.10 2.78 6.35
N PRO A 35 -1.51 3.69 7.17
CA PRO A 35 -2.22 4.32 8.28
C PRO A 35 -3.51 5.02 7.84
N THR A 36 -3.42 5.87 6.81
CA THR A 36 -4.56 6.63 6.29
C THR A 36 -5.64 5.71 5.73
N LEU A 37 -5.24 4.68 4.97
CA LEU A 37 -6.16 3.67 4.45
C LEU A 37 -6.90 2.96 5.60
N PHE A 38 -6.18 2.48 6.62
CA PHE A 38 -6.78 1.74 7.73
C PHE A 38 -7.71 2.60 8.58
N ARG A 39 -7.40 3.88 8.78
CA ARG A 39 -8.31 4.85 9.42
C ARG A 39 -9.61 5.00 8.64
N ALA A 40 -9.51 5.21 7.32
CA ALA A 40 -10.68 5.35 6.46
C ALA A 40 -11.57 4.09 6.47
N LEU A 41 -10.96 2.90 6.49
CA LEU A 41 -11.68 1.64 6.61
C LEU A 41 -12.35 1.50 7.99
N LEU A 42 -11.63 1.78 9.08
CA LEU A 42 -12.18 1.73 10.44
C LEU A 42 -13.41 2.63 10.60
N ALA A 43 -13.39 3.83 10.01
CA ALA A 43 -14.50 4.77 10.07
C ALA A 43 -15.75 4.33 9.28
N ARG A 44 -15.62 3.44 8.29
CA ARG A 44 -16.69 3.14 7.31
C ARG A 44 -17.23 1.70 7.36
N PHE A 45 -16.53 0.78 8.02
CA PHE A 45 -16.88 -0.65 7.97
C PHE A 45 -18.14 -1.05 8.75
N GLY A 46 -18.61 -0.24 9.71
CA GLY A 46 -19.80 -0.54 10.51
C GLY A 46 -19.67 -1.77 11.44
N VAL A 47 -18.51 -2.43 11.48
CA VAL A 47 -18.22 -3.55 12.39
C VAL A 47 -17.57 -3.00 13.65
N SER A 48 -18.25 -3.15 14.79
CA SER A 48 -17.73 -2.72 16.09
C SER A 48 -16.55 -3.56 16.58
N GLU A 49 -15.73 -3.00 17.46
CA GLU A 49 -14.63 -3.71 18.11
C GLU A 49 -15.10 -4.95 18.88
N ARG A 50 -16.30 -4.90 19.48
CA ARG A 50 -16.89 -6.05 20.16
C ARG A 50 -17.22 -7.20 19.20
N GLN A 51 -17.62 -6.90 17.97
CA GLN A 51 -17.94 -7.92 16.96
C GLN A 51 -16.69 -8.55 16.35
N ALA A 52 -15.59 -7.81 16.27
CA ALA A 52 -14.35 -8.29 15.65
C ALA A 52 -13.10 -7.74 16.36
N PRO A 53 -12.83 -8.17 17.61
CA PRO A 53 -11.78 -7.57 18.45
C PRO A 53 -10.38 -7.73 17.86
N VAL A 54 -10.05 -8.92 17.33
CA VAL A 54 -8.75 -9.19 16.69
C VAL A 54 -8.53 -8.31 15.45
N PHE A 55 -9.58 -8.07 14.67
CA PHE A 55 -9.51 -7.24 13.47
C PHE A 55 -9.28 -5.75 13.79
N HIS A 56 -9.89 -5.26 14.87
CA HIS A 56 -9.63 -3.91 15.37
C HIS A 56 -8.23 -3.77 15.96
N TYR A 57 -7.81 -4.74 16.78
CA TYR A 57 -6.46 -4.79 17.33
C TYR A 57 -5.39 -4.74 16.22
N TYR A 58 -5.50 -5.62 15.22
CA TYR A 58 -4.56 -5.69 14.09
C TYR A 58 -4.39 -4.33 13.38
N ARG A 59 -5.50 -3.66 13.05
CA ARG A 59 -5.48 -2.37 12.33
C ARG A 59 -4.95 -1.24 13.19
N LYS A 60 -5.39 -1.15 14.45
CA LYS A 60 -4.87 -0.14 15.41
C LYS A 60 -3.36 -0.30 15.58
N ARG A 61 -2.88 -1.54 15.67
CA ARG A 61 -1.45 -1.82 15.81
C ARG A 61 -0.64 -1.41 14.58
N HIS A 62 -1.15 -1.66 13.37
CA HIS A 62 -0.49 -1.21 12.14
C HIS A 62 -0.48 0.31 12.02
N ILE A 63 -1.59 0.99 12.31
CA ILE A 63 -1.63 2.46 12.28
C ILE A 63 -0.55 3.04 13.21
N HIS A 64 -0.48 2.56 14.46
CA HIS A 64 0.49 3.04 15.43
C HIS A 64 1.94 2.71 15.02
N LEU A 65 2.22 1.48 14.57
CA LEU A 65 3.57 1.10 14.14
C LEU A 65 4.03 1.88 12.92
N ASP A 66 3.18 1.96 11.91
CA ASP A 66 3.57 2.50 10.62
C ASP A 66 3.69 4.03 10.68
N GLU A 67 2.80 4.72 11.40
CA GLU A 67 2.88 6.18 11.55
C GLU A 67 4.08 6.62 12.40
N ASP A 68 4.28 6.02 13.57
CA ASP A 68 5.27 6.50 14.53
C ASP A 68 6.68 5.96 14.24
N PHE A 69 6.79 4.79 13.59
CA PHE A 69 8.06 4.09 13.42
C PHE A 69 8.36 3.74 11.96
N HIS A 70 7.53 2.93 11.28
CA HIS A 70 7.96 2.35 10.00
C HIS A 70 7.99 3.36 8.85
N ALA A 71 7.03 4.28 8.75
CA ALA A 71 7.05 5.31 7.70
C ALA A 71 8.26 6.25 7.84
N PRO A 72 8.58 6.82 9.01
CA PRO A 72 9.80 7.60 9.18
C PRO A 72 11.08 6.80 8.86
N MET A 73 11.18 5.55 9.32
CA MET A 73 12.37 4.72 9.09
C MET A 73 12.53 4.32 7.62
N SER A 74 11.45 3.96 6.94
CA SER A 74 11.49 3.57 5.52
C SER A 74 11.83 4.75 4.62
N ILE A 75 11.34 5.96 4.92
CA ILE A 75 11.75 7.19 4.22
C ILE A 75 13.24 7.48 4.45
N ARG A 76 13.74 7.37 5.69
CA ARG A 76 15.18 7.53 5.96
C ARG A 76 16.03 6.51 5.20
N LEU A 77 15.61 5.24 5.17
CA LEU A 77 16.28 4.20 4.38
C LEU A 77 16.32 4.56 2.90
N MET A 78 15.19 4.95 2.32
CA MET A 78 15.10 5.39 0.93
C MET A 78 16.04 6.56 0.65
N THR A 79 16.02 7.61 1.48
CA THR A 79 16.89 8.79 1.32
C THR A 79 18.38 8.40 1.39
N SER A 80 18.77 7.53 2.32
CA SER A 80 20.15 7.03 2.42
C SER A 80 20.59 6.23 1.20
N LEU A 81 19.68 5.49 0.55
CA LEU A 81 20.03 4.73 -0.66
C LEU A 81 20.21 5.62 -1.91
N CYS A 82 19.65 6.83 -1.88
CA CYS A 82 19.81 7.84 -2.92
C CYS A 82 21.05 8.73 -2.71
N GLU A 83 21.33 9.16 -1.48
CA GLU A 83 22.57 9.85 -1.04
C GLU A 83 23.20 10.83 -2.05
N GLY A 84 22.40 11.74 -2.63
CA GLY A 84 22.88 12.80 -3.52
C GLY A 84 23.21 12.36 -4.96
N ASP A 85 22.92 11.10 -5.29
CA ASP A 85 22.92 10.60 -6.67
C ASP A 85 21.58 10.96 -7.33
N THR A 86 21.58 12.01 -8.14
CA THR A 86 20.38 12.54 -8.80
C THR A 86 19.69 11.48 -9.67
N VAL A 87 20.44 10.54 -10.25
CA VAL A 87 19.87 9.46 -11.07
C VAL A 87 19.10 8.49 -10.18
N ARG A 88 19.61 8.15 -8.99
CA ARG A 88 18.89 7.31 -8.04
C ARG A 88 17.66 8.02 -7.47
N GLU A 89 17.74 9.32 -7.21
CA GLU A 89 16.61 10.11 -6.75
C GLU A 89 15.46 10.09 -7.77
N GLU A 90 15.77 10.33 -9.05
CA GLU A 90 14.80 10.25 -10.15
C GLU A 90 14.20 8.83 -10.29
N GLN A 91 15.03 7.80 -10.21
CA GLN A 91 14.57 6.40 -10.26
C GLN A 91 13.69 6.02 -9.07
N ALA A 92 14.06 6.46 -7.86
CA ALA A 92 13.27 6.25 -6.65
C ALA A 92 11.92 6.95 -6.74
N LEU A 93 11.87 8.19 -7.23
CA LEU A 93 10.63 8.91 -7.48
C LEU A 93 9.73 8.16 -8.47
N ALA A 94 10.27 7.77 -9.62
CA ALA A 94 9.53 7.00 -10.62
C ALA A 94 9.04 5.64 -10.06
N ALA A 95 9.82 4.98 -9.19
CA ALA A 95 9.40 3.75 -8.54
C ALA A 95 8.27 3.98 -7.53
N ALA A 96 8.31 5.08 -6.77
CA ALA A 96 7.24 5.47 -5.85
C ALA A 96 5.93 5.75 -6.60
N GLU A 97 5.99 6.48 -7.71
CA GLU A 97 4.83 6.76 -8.58
C GLU A 97 4.21 5.46 -9.09
N ARG A 98 5.01 4.57 -9.70
CA ARG A 98 4.54 3.25 -10.16
C ARG A 98 3.93 2.42 -9.03
N ALA A 99 4.46 2.50 -7.81
CA ALA A 99 3.92 1.77 -6.67
C ALA A 99 2.54 2.31 -6.24
N ILE A 100 2.32 3.62 -6.33
CA ILE A 100 1.02 4.25 -6.09
C ILE A 100 0.03 3.87 -7.19
N GLU A 101 0.44 3.93 -8.46
CA GLU A 101 -0.39 3.55 -9.61
C GLU A 101 -0.85 2.09 -9.51
N ALA A 102 0.07 1.17 -9.22
CA ALA A 102 -0.28 -0.24 -9.02
C ALA A 102 -1.30 -0.44 -7.88
N ARG A 103 -1.25 0.40 -6.84
CA ARG A 103 -2.21 0.38 -5.73
C ARG A 103 -3.57 0.94 -6.15
N LEU A 104 -3.62 1.98 -6.97
CA LEU A 104 -4.86 2.53 -7.52
C LEU A 104 -5.54 1.47 -8.40
N GLU A 105 -4.82 0.90 -9.37
CA GLU A 105 -5.32 -0.17 -10.23
C GLU A 105 -5.85 -1.36 -9.44
N PHE A 106 -5.16 -1.72 -8.34
CA PHE A 106 -5.62 -2.77 -7.44
C PHE A 106 -7.00 -2.45 -6.85
N TRP A 107 -7.17 -1.25 -6.29
CA TRP A 107 -8.42 -0.87 -5.65
C TRP A 107 -9.55 -0.62 -6.63
N ASP A 108 -9.26 -0.08 -7.81
CA ASP A 108 -10.23 0.06 -8.90
C ASP A 108 -10.75 -1.30 -9.33
N GLY A 109 -9.84 -2.27 -9.57
CA GLY A 109 -10.24 -3.63 -9.93
C GLY A 109 -11.01 -4.37 -8.82
N VAL A 110 -10.67 -4.13 -7.55
CA VAL A 110 -11.45 -4.66 -6.41
C VAL A 110 -12.86 -4.05 -6.39
N HIS A 111 -12.97 -2.74 -6.57
CA HIS A 111 -14.24 -2.03 -6.59
C HIS A 111 -15.15 -2.49 -7.73
N GLU A 112 -14.59 -2.68 -8.93
CA GLU A 112 -15.29 -3.24 -10.09
C GLU A 112 -15.80 -4.66 -9.80
N ALA A 113 -14.95 -5.53 -9.24
CA ALA A 113 -15.31 -6.91 -8.92
C ALA A 113 -16.46 -6.97 -7.89
N VAL A 114 -16.42 -6.11 -6.86
CA VAL A 114 -17.50 -6.02 -5.86
C VAL A 114 -18.81 -5.54 -6.50
N ARG A 115 -18.76 -4.54 -7.41
CA ARG A 115 -19.95 -4.05 -8.11
C ARG A 115 -20.55 -5.10 -9.05
N ALA A 116 -19.71 -5.83 -9.76
CA ALA A 116 -20.16 -6.92 -10.63
C ALA A 116 -20.87 -8.01 -9.84
N CYS A 117 -20.33 -8.39 -8.67
CA CYS A 117 -20.96 -9.36 -7.78
C CYS A 117 -22.35 -8.92 -7.31
N LYS A 118 -22.51 -7.66 -6.90
CA LYS A 118 -23.82 -7.12 -6.45
C LYS A 118 -24.89 -7.15 -7.55
N ARG A 119 -24.52 -6.82 -8.80
CA ARG A 119 -25.46 -6.88 -9.93
C ARG A 119 -25.97 -8.31 -10.20
N ILE A 120 -25.17 -9.33 -9.90
CA ILE A 120 -25.59 -10.73 -10.06
C ILE A 120 -26.59 -11.12 -8.97
N THR A 121 -26.39 -10.65 -7.74
CA THR A 121 -27.30 -10.95 -6.62
C THR A 121 -28.62 -10.20 -6.67
N GLU A 122 -28.67 -9.02 -7.31
CA GLU A 122 -29.90 -8.23 -7.49
C GLU A 122 -30.71 -8.62 -8.74
N ALA A 123 -30.12 -9.37 -9.68
CA ALA A 123 -30.75 -9.78 -10.93
C ALA A 123 -31.31 -11.23 -10.91
N GLY A 124 -31.17 -11.95 -9.78
CA GLY A 124 -31.73 -13.28 -9.55
C GLY A 124 -32.70 -13.28 -8.39
#